data_AF-A0A7K4IN01-F1
#
_entry.id   AF-A0A7K4IN01-F1
#
_cell.length_a   1.000
_cell.length_b   1.000
_cell.length_c   1.000
_cell.angle_alpha   90.00
_cell.angle_beta   90.00
_cell.angle_gamma   90.00
#
_symmetry.space_group_name_H-M   'P 1'
#
loop_
_entity.id
_entity.type
_entity.pdbx_description
1 polymer ?
#
loop_
_entity_poly.entity_id
_entity_poly.type
_entity_poly.pdbx_seq_one_letter_code
_entity_poly.pdbx_strand_id
1 'polypeptide(L)'
;MLVGTFFHNDIAALSDVINMVGRREKWIACLVDGLSQHVDEKTKALILEQCGRQCQSSILVKKAKNIYEKSKSVDEFLEKFGQVYKHLHREGEKVYIIYPRCYCSQVNKIPKGKLSGTYCNCSRGWAKALFEGALGRPIEVLLEKSIISGDNQCRFRIML
;
A
#
# COMPACT_ATOMS: atom_id res chain seq x y z
N MET A 1 -17.33 32.01 -29.37
CA MET A 1 -16.60 30.75 -29.63
C MET A 1 -15.18 30.92 -29.12
N LEU A 2 -14.87 30.38 -27.95
CA LEU A 2 -13.52 30.35 -27.39
C LEU A 2 -13.00 28.93 -27.56
N VAL A 3 -12.05 28.74 -28.48
CA VAL A 3 -11.34 27.47 -28.67
C VAL A 3 -10.06 27.55 -27.85
N GLY A 4 -9.82 26.48 -27.08
CA GLY A 4 -8.97 26.45 -25.91
C GLY A 4 -7.48 26.53 -26.16
N THR A 5 -6.80 27.18 -25.22
CA THR A 5 -5.36 27.05 -24.97
C THR A 5 -5.13 25.89 -23.99
N PHE A 6 -4.93 24.68 -24.52
CA PHE A 6 -4.76 23.46 -23.74
C PHE A 6 -3.52 22.64 -24.17
N PHE A 7 -2.36 23.25 -24.43
CA PHE A 7 -1.20 22.45 -24.89
C PHE A 7 0.21 22.93 -24.49
N HIS A 8 0.36 23.87 -23.54
CA HIS A 8 1.70 24.38 -23.21
C HIS A 8 2.31 23.84 -21.89
N ASN A 9 1.56 23.12 -21.06
CA ASN A 9 2.07 22.56 -19.79
C ASN A 9 2.50 21.09 -19.85
N ASP A 10 2.25 20.37 -20.95
CA ASP A 10 2.47 18.92 -21.00
C ASP A 10 3.93 18.52 -21.31
N ILE A 11 4.71 19.39 -21.97
CA ILE A 11 6.06 19.04 -22.44
C ILE A 11 7.05 18.90 -21.27
N ALA A 12 6.91 19.72 -20.21
CA ALA A 12 7.76 19.63 -19.02
C ALA A 12 7.43 18.40 -18.15
N ALA A 13 6.16 18.02 -18.07
CA ALA A 13 5.75 16.78 -17.40
C ALA A 13 6.26 15.54 -18.17
N LEU A 14 6.28 15.60 -19.50
CA LEU A 14 6.80 14.55 -20.37
C LEU A 14 8.32 14.38 -20.28
N SER A 15 9.10 15.46 -20.15
CA SER A 15 10.58 15.37 -20.06
C SER A 15 11.04 14.73 -18.74
N ASP A 16 10.28 14.91 -17.67
CA ASP A 16 10.49 14.30 -16.36
C ASP A 16 10.19 12.79 -16.30
N VAL A 17 9.38 12.29 -17.24
CA VAL A 17 9.04 10.87 -17.44
C VAL A 17 10.14 10.12 -18.21
N ILE A 18 11.06 10.83 -18.88
CA ILE A 18 12.11 10.21 -19.71
C ILE A 18 13.16 9.49 -18.86
N ASN A 19 13.40 9.92 -17.62
CA ASN A 19 14.28 9.25 -16.66
C ASN A 19 13.65 8.06 -15.92
N MET A 20 12.45 7.62 -16.32
CA MET A 20 11.79 6.48 -15.68
C MET A 20 12.38 5.13 -16.12
N VAL A 21 12.58 4.27 -15.12
CA VAL A 21 12.73 2.81 -15.24
C VAL A 21 11.53 2.27 -16.02
N GLY A 22 11.73 1.30 -16.92
CA GLY A 22 10.73 0.37 -17.53
C GLY A 22 9.37 0.87 -18.05
N ARG A 23 8.80 0.17 -19.04
CA ARG A 23 7.47 0.48 -19.60
C ARG A 23 6.34 0.39 -18.56
N ARG A 24 6.43 -0.59 -17.65
CA ARG A 24 5.40 -0.87 -16.65
C ARG A 24 5.33 0.22 -15.59
N GLU A 25 6.49 0.66 -15.12
CA GLU A 25 6.62 1.71 -14.11
C GLU A 25 6.03 3.05 -14.64
N LYS A 26 6.32 3.39 -15.90
CA LYS A 26 5.67 4.51 -16.62
C LYS A 26 4.16 4.41 -16.63
N TRP A 27 3.64 3.23 -16.97
CA TRP A 27 2.20 2.98 -17.00
C TRP A 27 1.56 3.09 -15.62
N ILE A 28 2.20 2.55 -14.57
CA ILE A 28 1.69 2.65 -13.19
C ILE A 28 1.65 4.11 -12.73
N ALA A 29 2.71 4.89 -12.94
CA ALA A 29 2.73 6.29 -12.54
C ALA A 29 1.60 7.08 -13.22
N CYS A 30 1.48 6.95 -14.55
CA CYS A 30 0.41 7.59 -15.32
C CYS A 30 -0.99 7.19 -14.83
N LEU A 31 -1.23 5.89 -14.58
CA LEU A 31 -2.50 5.42 -14.04
C LEU A 31 -2.82 6.05 -12.68
N VAL A 32 -1.85 6.04 -11.75
CA VAL A 32 -2.05 6.56 -10.39
C VAL A 32 -2.23 8.08 -10.39
N ASP A 33 -1.54 8.80 -11.28
CA ASP A 33 -1.73 10.24 -11.45
C ASP A 33 -3.12 10.55 -11.99
N GLY A 34 -3.59 9.81 -12.99
CA GLY A 34 -4.96 9.92 -13.49
C GLY A 34 -6.02 9.64 -12.41
N LEU A 35 -5.81 8.59 -11.59
CA LEU A 35 -6.67 8.32 -10.43
C LEU A 35 -6.62 9.48 -9.42
N SER A 36 -5.46 10.06 -9.19
CA SER A 36 -5.29 11.15 -8.23
C SER A 36 -5.99 12.44 -8.68
N GLN A 37 -6.04 12.70 -9.99
CA GLN A 37 -6.61 13.92 -10.58
C GLN A 37 -8.12 13.81 -10.84
N HIS A 38 -8.63 12.62 -11.14
CA HIS A 38 -9.98 12.46 -11.70
C HIS A 38 -10.92 11.61 -10.85
N VAL A 39 -10.46 11.05 -9.73
CA VAL A 39 -11.25 10.16 -8.88
C VAL A 39 -11.22 10.66 -7.44
N ASP A 40 -12.37 10.63 -6.77
CA ASP A 40 -12.46 11.04 -5.36
C ASP A 40 -11.64 10.12 -4.43
N GLU A 41 -11.24 10.66 -3.27
CA GLU A 41 -10.41 9.96 -2.28
C GLU A 41 -10.94 8.59 -1.87
N LYS A 42 -12.24 8.48 -1.67
CA LYS A 42 -12.86 7.23 -1.22
C LYS A 42 -12.80 6.18 -2.32
N THR A 43 -13.15 6.55 -3.55
CA THR A 43 -13.18 5.63 -4.69
C THR A 43 -11.78 5.18 -5.08
N LYS A 44 -10.78 6.08 -5.14
CA LYS A 44 -9.41 5.68 -5.48
C LYS A 44 -8.77 4.82 -4.38
N ALA A 45 -9.05 5.09 -3.10
CA ALA A 45 -8.60 4.22 -2.01
C ALA A 45 -9.22 2.82 -2.10
N LEU A 46 -10.50 2.71 -2.46
CA LEU A 46 -11.17 1.43 -2.67
C LEU A 46 -10.55 0.63 -3.82
N ILE A 47 -10.34 1.26 -4.98
CA ILE A 47 -9.73 0.62 -6.16
C ILE A 47 -8.35 0.08 -5.82
N LEU A 48 -7.50 0.91 -5.20
CA LEU A 48 -6.14 0.52 -4.85
C LEU A 48 -6.12 -0.55 -3.75
N GLU A 49 -7.03 -0.50 -2.76
CA GLU A 49 -7.20 -1.56 -1.77
C GLU A 49 -7.46 -2.91 -2.46
N GLN A 50 -8.36 -2.95 -3.45
CA GLN A 50 -8.66 -4.16 -4.21
C GLN A 50 -7.42 -4.71 -4.92
N CYS A 51 -6.62 -3.86 -5.56
CA CYS A 51 -5.33 -4.28 -6.15
C CYS A 51 -4.40 -4.89 -5.11
N GLY A 52 -4.30 -4.25 -3.94
CA GLY A 52 -3.51 -4.71 -2.81
C GLY A 52 -3.85 -6.12 -2.33
N ARG A 53 -5.16 -6.40 -2.24
CA ARG A 53 -5.69 -7.71 -1.84
C ARG A 53 -5.23 -8.81 -2.80
N GLN A 54 -5.19 -8.53 -4.11
CA GLN A 54 -4.76 -9.51 -5.12
C GLN A 54 -3.27 -9.85 -5.05
N CYS A 55 -2.44 -8.92 -4.55
CA CYS A 55 -1.01 -9.15 -4.36
C CYS A 55 -0.67 -9.89 -3.06
N GLN A 56 -1.65 -10.24 -2.24
CA GLN A 56 -1.41 -10.93 -0.97
C GLN A 56 -1.06 -12.41 -1.20
N SER A 57 -0.06 -12.89 -0.46
CA SER A 57 0.38 -14.29 -0.48
C SER A 57 -0.61 -15.18 0.27
N SER A 58 -1.22 -16.12 -0.45
CA SER A 58 -2.07 -17.15 0.15
C SER A 58 -1.31 -18.01 1.17
N ILE A 59 -0.01 -18.23 0.98
CA ILE A 59 0.86 -18.96 1.91
C ILE A 59 1.00 -18.18 3.22
N LEU A 60 1.27 -16.87 3.15
CA LEU A 60 1.39 -16.04 4.34
C LEU A 60 0.06 -15.95 5.10
N VAL A 61 -1.05 -15.77 4.39
CA VAL A 61 -2.41 -15.74 4.98
C VAL A 61 -2.72 -17.06 5.68
N LYS A 62 -2.52 -18.21 5.02
CA LYS A 62 -2.71 -19.52 5.63
C LYS A 62 -1.83 -19.71 6.86
N LYS A 63 -0.58 -19.27 6.81
CA LYS A 63 0.34 -19.33 7.95
C LYS A 63 -0.17 -18.49 9.12
N ALA A 64 -0.59 -17.24 8.86
CA ALA A 64 -1.14 -16.36 9.88
C ALA A 64 -2.43 -16.94 10.49
N LYS A 65 -3.34 -17.45 9.66
CA LYS A 65 -4.56 -18.14 10.11
C LYS A 65 -4.27 -19.34 11.00
N ASN A 66 -3.35 -20.22 10.59
CA ASN A 66 -2.96 -21.39 11.40
C ASN A 66 -2.35 -21.00 12.75
N ILE A 67 -1.65 -19.87 12.83
CA ILE A 67 -1.12 -19.35 14.10
C ILE A 67 -2.28 -18.82 14.96
N TYR A 68 -3.22 -18.09 14.37
CA TYR A 68 -4.40 -17.58 15.07
C TYR A 68 -5.26 -18.71 15.65
N GLU A 69 -5.58 -19.73 14.86
CA GLU A 69 -6.38 -20.90 15.30
C GLU A 69 -5.75 -21.68 16.47
N LYS A 70 -4.42 -21.59 16.63
CA LYS A 70 -3.66 -22.20 17.73
C LYS A 70 -3.39 -21.25 18.89
N SER A 71 -3.96 -20.06 18.87
CA SER A 71 -3.80 -19.03 19.89
C SER A 71 -5.09 -18.89 20.69
N LYS A 72 -4.96 -18.66 21.99
CA LYS A 72 -6.10 -18.50 22.91
C LYS A 72 -6.68 -17.09 22.87
N SER A 73 -5.92 -16.12 22.35
CA SER A 73 -6.32 -14.72 22.23
C SER A 73 -5.65 -14.04 21.02
N VAL A 74 -6.14 -12.85 20.67
CA VAL A 74 -5.51 -11.98 19.66
C VAL A 74 -4.09 -11.59 20.09
N ASP A 75 -3.87 -11.33 21.38
CA ASP A 75 -2.54 -11.00 21.89
C ASP A 75 -1.53 -12.14 21.71
N GLU A 76 -1.92 -13.38 22.04
CA GLU A 76 -1.07 -14.56 21.84
C GLU A 76 -0.81 -14.79 20.34
N PHE A 77 -1.81 -14.54 19.48
CA PHE A 77 -1.62 -14.57 18.04
C PHE A 77 -0.60 -13.54 17.57
N LEU A 78 -0.69 -12.29 18.02
CA LEU A 78 0.22 -11.22 17.63
C LEU A 78 1.66 -11.51 18.08
N GLU A 79 1.83 -12.06 19.28
CA GLU A 79 3.14 -12.48 19.77
C GLU A 79 3.75 -13.57 18.89
N LYS A 80 3.02 -14.68 18.67
CA LYS A 80 3.49 -15.79 17.83
C LYS A 80 3.69 -15.37 16.38
N PHE A 81 2.80 -14.56 15.82
CA PHE A 81 2.90 -14.11 14.45
C PHE A 81 4.06 -13.13 14.27
N GLY A 82 4.33 -12.25 15.24
CA GLY A 82 5.48 -11.35 15.23
C GLY A 82 6.83 -12.07 15.25
N GLN A 83 6.91 -13.26 15.84
CA GLN A 83 8.12 -14.09 15.77
C GLN A 83 8.41 -14.54 14.32
N VAL A 84 7.38 -14.67 13.48
CA VAL A 84 7.47 -15.13 12.10
C VAL A 84 7.54 -13.97 11.11
N TYR A 85 6.67 -12.98 11.28
CA TYR A 85 6.51 -11.84 10.39
C TYR A 85 7.16 -10.61 11.04
N LYS A 86 8.46 -10.43 10.76
CA LYS A 86 9.32 -9.43 11.42
C LYS A 86 8.93 -7.96 11.17
N HIS A 87 8.02 -7.71 10.24
CA HIS A 87 7.46 -6.38 9.99
C HIS A 87 6.25 -6.07 10.87
N LEU A 88 5.79 -7.01 11.71
CA LEU A 88 4.77 -6.75 12.72
C LEU A 88 5.42 -6.11 13.94
N HIS A 89 4.89 -4.97 14.35
CA HIS A 89 5.34 -4.24 15.53
C HIS A 89 4.17 -3.94 16.45
N ARG A 90 4.45 -3.94 17.75
CA ARG A 90 3.52 -3.48 18.80
C ARG A 90 4.11 -2.25 19.47
N GLU A 91 3.29 -1.23 19.63
CA GLU A 91 3.60 0.00 20.37
C GLU A 91 2.49 0.20 21.41
N GLY A 92 2.67 -0.40 22.59
CA GLY A 92 1.59 -0.56 23.57
C GLY A 92 0.46 -1.43 23.01
N GLU A 93 -0.77 -0.89 23.03
CA GLU A 93 -1.96 -1.55 22.46
C GLU A 93 -2.05 -1.43 20.94
N LYS A 94 -1.24 -0.57 20.32
CA LYS A 94 -1.30 -0.35 18.87
C LYS A 94 -0.49 -1.38 18.13
N VAL A 95 -1.05 -1.88 17.02
CA VAL A 95 -0.42 -2.87 16.15
C VAL A 95 -0.11 -2.24 14.81
N TYR A 96 1.09 -2.49 14.30
CA TYR A 96 1.60 -1.90 13.08
C TYR A 96 2.25 -2.93 12.17
N ILE A 97 2.09 -2.75 10.86
CA ILE A 97 3.08 -3.22 9.89
C ILE A 97 4.01 -2.04 9.58
N ILE A 98 5.31 -2.22 9.79
CA ILE A 98 6.34 -1.21 9.52
C ILE A 98 7.33 -1.73 8.49
N TYR A 99 7.54 -0.93 7.43
CA TYR A 99 8.53 -1.22 6.41
C TYR A 99 9.61 -0.13 6.37
N PRO A 100 10.88 -0.45 6.64
CA PRO A 100 11.98 0.52 6.57
C PRO A 100 12.36 0.92 5.12
N ARG A 101 11.83 0.19 4.13
CA ARG A 101 11.96 0.48 2.71
C ARG A 101 10.69 0.05 1.97
N CYS A 102 10.47 0.53 0.75
CA CYS A 102 9.37 0.03 -0.07
C CYS A 102 9.68 -1.40 -0.59
N TYR A 103 8.84 -2.37 -0.24
CA TYR A 103 8.98 -3.77 -0.68
C TYR A 103 8.09 -4.11 -1.90
N CYS A 104 7.24 -3.18 -2.36
CA CYS A 104 6.39 -3.42 -3.51
C CYS A 104 7.21 -3.48 -4.80
N SER A 105 7.33 -4.67 -5.40
CA SER A 105 8.10 -4.89 -6.63
C SER A 105 7.56 -4.16 -7.86
N GLN A 106 6.32 -3.66 -7.79
CA GLN A 106 5.69 -2.89 -8.86
C GLN A 106 6.17 -1.44 -8.90
N VAL A 107 6.55 -0.86 -7.75
CA VAL A 107 6.84 0.57 -7.63
C VAL A 107 8.14 0.91 -6.92
N ASN A 108 8.81 -0.06 -6.29
CA ASN A 108 10.06 0.20 -5.55
C ASN A 108 11.23 0.66 -6.43
N LYS A 109 11.10 0.56 -7.75
CA LYS A 109 12.06 1.09 -8.73
C LYS A 109 11.64 2.44 -9.31
N ILE A 110 10.43 2.92 -9.04
CA ILE A 110 10.00 4.24 -9.49
C ILE A 110 10.79 5.29 -8.70
N PRO A 111 11.44 6.27 -9.36
CA PRO A 111 12.19 7.31 -8.66
C PRO A 111 11.33 8.06 -7.64
N LYS A 112 11.95 8.51 -6.55
CA LYS A 112 11.26 9.31 -5.52
C LYS A 112 10.63 10.55 -6.16
N GLY A 113 9.41 10.88 -5.74
CA GLY A 113 8.65 12.01 -6.27
C GLY A 113 8.00 11.78 -7.64
N LYS A 114 8.15 10.60 -8.25
CA LYS A 114 7.54 10.25 -9.55
C LYS A 114 6.31 9.34 -9.44
N LEU A 115 5.80 9.12 -8.24
CA LEU A 115 4.58 8.37 -7.99
C LEU A 115 3.81 9.02 -6.84
N SER A 116 2.54 9.31 -7.05
CA SER A 116 1.65 9.78 -5.98
C SER A 116 1.55 8.76 -4.84
N GLY A 117 1.71 9.26 -3.61
CA GLY A 117 1.58 8.47 -2.37
C GLY A 117 0.23 7.78 -2.22
N THR A 118 -0.79 8.24 -2.95
CA THR A 118 -2.11 7.59 -3.05
C THR A 118 -1.98 6.10 -3.38
N TYR A 119 -1.00 5.72 -4.21
CA TYR A 119 -0.70 4.32 -4.56
C TYR A 119 -0.61 3.40 -3.33
N CYS A 120 -0.10 3.90 -2.20
CA CYS A 120 0.12 3.10 -1.00
C CYS A 120 -1.17 2.59 -0.33
N ASN A 121 -2.35 3.03 -0.77
CA ASN A 121 -3.62 2.35 -0.48
C ASN A 121 -3.63 0.89 -0.98
N CYS A 122 -2.81 0.56 -1.98
CA CYS A 122 -2.52 -0.82 -2.38
C CYS A 122 -1.85 -1.61 -1.26
N SER A 123 -0.81 -1.08 -0.63
CA SER A 123 -0.16 -1.76 0.49
C SER A 123 -1.08 -1.82 1.73
N ARG A 124 -1.98 -0.85 1.91
CA ARG A 124 -3.04 -0.90 2.93
C ARG A 124 -3.99 -2.08 2.68
N GLY A 125 -4.41 -2.30 1.43
CA GLY A 125 -5.24 -3.46 1.06
C GLY A 125 -4.53 -4.79 1.22
N TRP A 126 -3.23 -4.84 0.94
CA TRP A 126 -2.40 -6.01 1.21
C TRP A 126 -2.41 -6.37 2.70
N ALA A 127 -2.18 -5.38 3.57
CA ALA A 127 -2.20 -5.56 5.03
C ALA A 127 -3.58 -6.00 5.53
N LYS A 128 -4.64 -5.37 5.01
CA LYS A 128 -6.02 -5.72 5.36
C LYS A 128 -6.37 -7.17 4.99
N ALA A 129 -6.00 -7.60 3.78
CA ALA A 129 -6.18 -9.00 3.36
C ALA A 129 -5.48 -10.01 4.27
N LEU A 130 -4.28 -9.67 4.76
CA LEU A 130 -3.53 -10.52 5.68
C LEU A 130 -4.30 -10.77 6.97
N PHE A 131 -4.73 -9.69 7.62
CA PHE A 131 -5.38 -9.76 8.93
C PHE A 131 -6.82 -10.26 8.85
N GLU A 132 -7.60 -9.85 7.85
CA GLU A 132 -8.95 -10.40 7.63
C GLU A 132 -8.89 -11.91 7.34
N GLY A 133 -7.94 -12.34 6.51
CA GLY A 133 -7.74 -13.75 6.20
C GLY A 133 -7.25 -14.58 7.39
N ALA A 134 -6.46 -13.97 8.29
CA ALA A 134 -5.99 -14.63 9.51
C ALA A 134 -7.09 -14.73 10.57
N LEU A 135 -7.81 -13.63 10.82
CA LEU A 135 -8.75 -13.49 11.95
C LEU A 135 -10.20 -13.88 11.60
N GLY A 136 -10.53 -13.96 10.31
CA GLY A 136 -11.87 -14.35 9.84
C GLY A 136 -12.95 -13.29 10.06
N ARG A 137 -12.58 -12.02 10.30
CA ARG A 137 -13.50 -10.89 10.47
C ARG A 137 -12.99 -9.65 9.72
N PRO A 138 -13.86 -8.66 9.41
CA PRO A 138 -13.43 -7.39 8.84
C PRO A 138 -12.44 -6.66 9.75
N ILE A 139 -11.40 -6.06 9.17
CA ILE A 139 -10.35 -5.31 9.89
C ILE A 139 -10.13 -3.96 9.22
N GLU A 140 -10.08 -2.91 10.01
CA GLU A 140 -9.65 -1.61 9.51
C GLU A 140 -8.13 -1.48 9.55
N VAL A 141 -7.57 -0.87 8.50
CA VAL A 141 -6.15 -0.54 8.42
C VAL A 141 -6.01 0.93 8.04
N LEU A 142 -5.21 1.69 8.78
CA LEU A 142 -4.89 3.08 8.47
C LEU A 142 -3.50 3.17 7.84
N LEU A 143 -3.39 3.87 6.72
CA LEU A 143 -2.10 4.27 6.13
C LEU A 143 -1.64 5.56 6.83
N GLU A 144 -0.74 5.43 7.82
CA GLU A 144 -0.25 6.60 8.57
C GLU A 144 0.99 7.24 7.92
N LYS A 145 1.89 6.41 7.39
CA LYS A 145 3.13 6.87 6.74
C LYS A 145 3.46 6.05 5.51
N SER A 146 4.07 6.67 4.52
CA SER A 146 4.47 6.01 3.28
C SER A 146 5.76 6.61 2.72
N ILE A 147 6.72 5.75 2.39
CA ILE A 147 7.98 6.18 1.76
C ILE A 147 7.74 6.83 0.39
N ILE A 148 6.70 6.39 -0.34
CA ILE A 148 6.31 7.00 -1.62
C ILE A 148 5.81 8.44 -1.40
N SER A 149 5.17 8.71 -0.26
CA SER A 149 4.74 10.05 0.17
C SER A 149 5.89 10.89 0.75
N GLY A 150 7.11 10.35 0.85
CA GLY A 150 8.28 11.06 1.37
C GLY A 150 8.66 10.72 2.82
N ASP A 151 7.95 9.82 3.51
CA ASP A 151 8.32 9.39 4.85
C ASP A 151 9.60 8.54 4.87
N ASN A 152 10.23 8.42 6.05
CA ASN A 152 11.40 7.56 6.26
C ASN A 152 11.06 6.06 6.34
N GLN A 153 9.80 5.72 6.65
CA GLN A 153 9.31 4.35 6.73
C GLN A 153 7.81 4.31 6.42
N CYS A 154 7.32 3.17 5.93
CA CYS A 154 5.87 2.96 5.83
C CYS A 154 5.31 2.51 7.17
N ARG A 155 4.13 3.00 7.55
CA ARG A 155 3.40 2.57 8.75
C ARG A 155 1.93 2.33 8.42
N PHE A 156 1.50 1.09 8.64
CA PHE A 156 0.11 0.68 8.49
C PHE A 156 -0.41 0.26 9.86
N ARG A 157 -1.35 1.02 10.43
CA ARG A 157 -1.95 0.70 11.72
C ARG A 157 -3.07 -0.32 11.52
N ILE A 158 -3.03 -1.41 12.26
CA ILE A 158 -4.06 -2.45 12.26
C ILE A 158 -5.01 -2.19 13.43
N MET A 159 -6.30 -2.10 13.15
CA MET A 159 -7.34 -1.86 14.16
C MET A 159 -7.93 -3.21 14.57
N LEU A 160 -7.53 -3.71 15.74
CA LEU A 160 -7.89 -5.03 16.28
C LEU A 160 -8.90 -4.91 17.42
#